data_AF-A0AAV0MGU4-F1
#
_entry.id   AF-A0AAV0MGU4-F1
#
_cell.length_a   1.000
_cell.length_b   1.000
_cell.length_c   1.000
_cell.angle_alpha   90.00
_cell.angle_beta   90.00
_cell.angle_gamma   90.00
#
_symmetry.space_group_name_H-M   'P 1'
#
loop_
_entity.id
_entity.type
_entity.pdbx_description
1 polymer ?
#
loop_
_entity_poly.entity_id
_entity_poly.type
_entity_poly.pdbx_seq_one_letter_code
_entity_poly.pdbx_strand_id
1 'polypeptide(L)'
;KHPLVTRSALNPSAIKVAESRDTWKSLTLFGSLMMANDPLTEGPDPNSKLVGWAQGLYGSASQHDIGLIMALSFGFVDGDYSRSSVSVLGRNSAASRVREMSVVGGTRVFRLARGYAVAETYWLNVLTGDAIVHYNVTVVHY
;
A
#
# COMPACT_ATOMS: atom_id res chain seq x y z
N LYS A 1 4.33 -4.84 12.65
CA LYS A 1 4.13 -5.89 11.62
C LYS A 1 2.65 -5.89 11.30
N HIS A 2 2.22 -5.31 10.19
CA HIS A 2 0.79 -5.05 9.96
C HIS A 2 0.44 -5.30 8.49
N PRO A 3 -0.47 -6.25 8.17
CA PRO A 3 -0.98 -6.41 6.82
C PRO A 3 -1.93 -5.28 6.40
N LEU A 4 -1.85 -4.96 5.11
CA LEU A 4 -2.82 -4.17 4.36
C LEU A 4 -3.82 -5.09 3.69
N VAL A 5 -5.10 -4.72 3.75
CA VAL A 5 -6.20 -5.44 3.11
C VAL A 5 -6.94 -4.49 2.19
N THR A 6 -7.03 -4.79 0.90
CA THR A 6 -7.94 -4.10 -0.02
C THR A 6 -9.23 -4.94 -0.20
N ARG A 7 -10.40 -4.28 -0.25
CA ARG A 7 -11.70 -4.95 -0.49
C ARG A 7 -12.41 -4.30 -1.67
N SER A 8 -13.06 -5.10 -2.52
CA SER A 8 -13.91 -4.64 -3.63
C SER A 8 -15.20 -5.46 -3.70
N ALA A 9 -16.34 -4.81 -3.41
CA ALA A 9 -17.69 -5.17 -3.93
C ALA A 9 -18.81 -4.27 -3.36
N LEU A 10 -18.73 -3.84 -2.09
CA LEU A 10 -19.77 -2.99 -1.46
C LEU A 10 -19.23 -1.75 -0.74
N ASN A 11 -17.95 -1.74 -0.37
CA ASN A 11 -17.29 -0.58 0.21
C ASN A 11 -15.80 -0.61 -0.18
N PRO A 12 -15.47 -0.15 -1.40
CA PRO A 12 -14.11 -0.24 -1.91
C PRO A 12 -13.17 0.61 -1.07
N SER A 13 -12.07 0.02 -0.60
CA SER A 13 -11.04 0.75 0.15
C SER A 13 -10.09 1.54 -0.76
N ALA A 14 -10.10 1.26 -2.07
CA ALA A 14 -9.41 2.04 -3.08
C ALA A 14 -10.30 2.28 -4.31
N ILE A 15 -10.19 3.47 -4.90
CA ILE A 15 -10.96 3.86 -6.09
C ILE A 15 -10.04 4.33 -7.21
N LYS A 16 -10.41 4.07 -8.46
CA LYS A 16 -9.71 4.63 -9.61
C LYS A 16 -10.02 6.12 -9.74
N VAL A 17 -9.00 6.97 -9.79
CA VAL A 17 -9.14 8.43 -9.86
C VAL A 17 -8.67 9.02 -11.19
N ALA A 18 -7.84 8.29 -11.94
CA ALA A 18 -7.45 8.66 -13.30
C ALA A 18 -7.03 7.43 -14.11
N GLU A 19 -7.18 7.52 -15.43
CA GLU A 19 -6.60 6.58 -16.39
C GLU A 19 -6.37 7.23 -17.75
N SER A 20 -5.41 6.70 -18.52
CA SER A 20 -5.25 7.03 -19.94
C SER A 20 -6.34 6.38 -20.79
N ARG A 21 -6.64 6.96 -21.96
CA ARG A 21 -7.58 6.42 -22.95
C ARG A 21 -7.25 5.00 -23.40
N ASP A 22 -5.97 4.63 -23.42
CA ASP A 22 -5.50 3.32 -23.88
C ASP A 22 -5.18 2.36 -22.74
N THR A 23 -5.46 2.72 -21.48
CA THR A 23 -5.19 1.89 -20.29
C THR A 23 -5.79 0.50 -20.42
N TRP A 24 -7.03 0.41 -20.89
CA TRP A 24 -7.76 -0.86 -21.06
C TRP A 24 -7.18 -1.78 -22.14
N LYS A 25 -6.35 -1.24 -23.06
CA LYS A 25 -5.62 -2.04 -24.05
C LYS A 25 -4.32 -2.62 -23.48
N SER A 26 -3.84 -2.08 -22.37
CA SER A 26 -2.63 -2.57 -21.70
C SER A 26 -2.93 -3.77 -20.82
N LEU A 27 -2.16 -4.84 -20.98
CA LEU A 27 -2.17 -5.99 -20.08
C LEU A 27 -1.72 -5.63 -18.65
N THR A 28 -0.98 -4.53 -18.48
CA THR A 28 -0.48 -4.06 -17.17
C THR A 28 -1.33 -2.94 -16.59
N LEU A 29 -2.38 -2.51 -17.30
CA LEU A 29 -3.19 -1.33 -16.98
C LEU A 29 -2.35 -0.04 -16.85
N PHE A 30 -1.23 0.05 -17.58
CA PHE A 30 -0.33 1.20 -17.59
C PHE A 30 -1.11 2.53 -17.71
N GLY A 31 -0.82 3.46 -16.80
CA GLY A 31 -1.47 4.76 -16.73
C GLY A 31 -2.72 4.81 -15.84
N SER A 32 -3.15 3.70 -15.23
CA SER A 32 -4.19 3.72 -14.20
C SER A 32 -3.66 4.25 -12.87
N LEU A 33 -4.42 5.12 -12.21
CA LEU A 33 -4.11 5.69 -10.90
C LEU A 33 -5.28 5.47 -9.94
N MET A 34 -4.96 5.00 -8.75
CA MET A 34 -5.88 4.66 -7.67
C MET A 34 -5.63 5.54 -6.45
N MET A 35 -6.69 5.91 -5.74
CA MET A 35 -6.66 6.54 -4.42
C MET A 35 -7.04 5.49 -3.37
N ALA A 36 -6.16 5.26 -2.41
CA ALA A 36 -6.28 4.25 -1.38
C ALA A 36 -6.64 4.84 -0.02
N ASN A 37 -7.47 4.11 0.72
CA ASN A 37 -7.76 4.25 2.14
C ASN A 37 -7.92 2.84 2.73
N ASP A 38 -6.82 2.08 2.71
CA ASP A 38 -6.81 0.65 3.04
C ASP A 38 -6.56 0.43 4.55
N PRO A 39 -7.32 -0.44 5.22
CA PRO A 39 -7.07 -0.78 6.62
C PRO A 39 -5.72 -1.47 6.82
N LEU A 40 -4.99 -1.04 7.85
CA LEU A 40 -3.86 -1.76 8.44
C LEU A 40 -4.37 -2.55 9.65
N THR A 41 -4.20 -3.87 9.65
CA THR A 41 -4.65 -4.75 10.73
C THR A 41 -3.48 -5.47 11.40
N GLU A 42 -3.69 -6.12 12.55
CA GLU A 42 -2.65 -6.94 13.20
C GLU A 42 -2.37 -8.26 12.47
N GLY A 43 -3.37 -8.80 11.76
CA GLY A 43 -3.28 -10.08 11.04
C GLY A 43 -4.00 -10.06 9.69
N PRO A 44 -3.82 -11.11 8.86
CA PRO A 44 -4.35 -11.15 7.49
C PRO A 44 -5.88 -11.26 7.44
N ASP A 45 -6.53 -11.64 8.55
CA ASP A 45 -7.98 -11.60 8.65
C ASP A 45 -8.46 -10.12 8.63
N PRO A 46 -9.33 -9.73 7.69
CA PRO A 46 -9.90 -8.37 7.65
C PRO A 46 -10.67 -7.97 8.91
N ASN A 47 -11.10 -8.93 9.73
CA ASN A 47 -11.77 -8.69 11.01
C ASN A 47 -10.80 -8.63 12.19
N SER A 48 -9.50 -8.85 11.96
CA SER A 48 -8.50 -8.64 13.00
C SER A 48 -8.40 -7.17 13.36
N LYS A 49 -7.80 -6.90 14.53
CA LYS A 49 -7.76 -5.56 15.12
C LYS A 49 -7.15 -4.55 14.15
N LEU A 50 -7.89 -3.46 13.92
CA LEU A 50 -7.45 -2.31 13.16
C LEU A 50 -6.38 -1.56 13.96
N VAL A 51 -5.23 -1.29 13.32
CA VAL A 51 -4.13 -0.52 13.91
C VAL A 51 -3.86 0.80 13.19
N GLY A 52 -4.42 0.98 11.99
CA GLY A 52 -4.18 2.16 11.18
C GLY A 52 -4.79 2.08 9.78
N TRP A 53 -4.34 2.98 8.92
CA TRP A 53 -4.74 3.07 7.52
C TRP A 53 -3.53 3.35 6.62
N ALA A 54 -3.45 2.70 5.46
CA ALA A 54 -2.62 3.17 4.37
C ALA A 54 -3.44 4.06 3.44
N GLN A 55 -3.01 5.31 3.34
CA GLN A 55 -3.71 6.34 2.60
C GLN A 55 -2.78 6.99 1.58
N GLY A 56 -3.26 7.19 0.36
CA GLY A 56 -2.47 7.85 -0.67
C GLY A 56 -2.77 7.31 -2.06
N LEU A 57 -1.77 7.35 -2.93
CA LEU A 57 -1.91 6.99 -4.33
C LEU A 57 -1.08 5.75 -4.66
N TYR A 58 -1.61 4.93 -5.55
CA TYR A 58 -0.79 3.98 -6.29
C TYR A 58 -1.27 3.88 -7.74
N GLY A 59 -0.38 3.51 -8.66
CA GLY A 59 -0.75 3.42 -10.07
C GLY A 59 0.12 2.48 -10.86
N SER A 60 -0.42 1.96 -11.97
CA SER A 60 0.29 1.11 -12.91
C SER A 60 1.30 1.92 -13.70
N ALA A 61 2.58 1.73 -13.37
CA ALA A 61 3.70 2.54 -13.84
C ALA A 61 4.63 1.81 -14.81
N SER A 62 4.35 0.54 -15.13
CA SER A 62 5.13 -0.25 -16.10
C SER A 62 4.31 -0.68 -17.30
N GLN A 63 4.91 -0.64 -18.48
CA GLN A 63 4.35 -1.16 -19.73
C GLN A 63 4.67 -2.63 -19.97
N HIS A 64 5.62 -3.21 -19.23
CA HIS A 64 6.17 -4.55 -19.50
C HIS A 64 5.84 -5.58 -18.41
N ASP A 65 5.58 -5.13 -17.19
CA ASP A 65 5.25 -5.97 -16.04
C ASP A 65 4.19 -5.30 -15.16
N ILE A 66 3.62 -6.04 -14.19
CA ILE A 66 2.67 -5.50 -13.20
C ILE A 66 3.45 -4.70 -12.15
N GLY A 67 4.02 -3.57 -12.59
CA GLY A 67 4.81 -2.65 -11.79
C GLY A 67 3.97 -1.47 -11.36
N LEU A 68 3.68 -1.37 -10.07
CA LEU A 68 3.01 -0.23 -9.47
C LEU A 68 4.04 0.80 -8.97
N ILE A 69 3.66 2.07 -8.97
CA ILE A 69 4.27 3.09 -8.13
C ILE A 69 3.40 3.27 -6.89
N MET A 70 4.00 3.25 -5.71
CA MET A 70 3.30 3.44 -4.43
C MET A 70 3.71 4.77 -3.84
N ALA A 71 2.76 5.59 -3.41
CA ALA A 71 2.96 6.83 -2.66
C ALA A 71 1.94 6.86 -1.52
N LEU A 72 2.28 6.20 -0.42
CA LEU A 72 1.35 5.92 0.68
C LEU A 72 1.86 6.49 2.01
N SER A 73 0.93 6.89 2.87
CA SER A 73 1.15 7.20 4.28
C SER A 73 0.46 6.14 5.13
N PHE A 74 1.22 5.47 5.99
CA PHE A 74 0.71 4.55 7.00
C PHE A 74 0.44 5.33 8.27
N GLY A 75 -0.82 5.70 8.50
CA GLY A 75 -1.29 6.41 9.68
C GLY A 75 -1.76 5.44 10.75
N PHE A 76 -1.09 5.42 11.90
CA PHE A 76 -1.43 4.55 13.02
C PHE A 76 -2.49 5.21 13.91
N VAL A 77 -3.48 4.44 14.35
CA VAL A 77 -4.57 4.92 15.21
C VAL A 77 -4.57 4.26 16.58
N ASP A 78 -3.79 3.20 16.76
CA ASP A 78 -3.74 2.39 17.98
C ASP A 78 -2.30 2.20 18.49
N GLY A 79 -2.17 1.82 19.76
CA GLY A 79 -0.89 1.54 20.42
C GLY A 79 0.03 2.75 20.61
N ASP A 80 1.30 2.49 20.89
CA ASP A 80 2.33 3.50 21.20
C ASP A 80 2.58 4.49 20.05
N TYR A 81 2.21 4.10 18.83
CA TYR A 81 2.40 4.91 17.62
C TYR A 81 1.15 5.69 17.22
N SER A 82 0.06 5.64 18.02
CA SER A 82 -1.19 6.30 17.70
C SER A 82 -1.01 7.77 17.30
N ARG A 83 -1.71 8.17 16.24
CA ARG A 83 -1.69 9.49 15.59
C ARG A 83 -0.38 9.82 14.85
N SER A 84 0.59 8.92 14.82
CA SER A 84 1.84 9.05 14.06
C SER A 84 1.71 8.40 12.70
N SER A 85 2.60 8.75 11.78
CA SER A 85 2.60 8.15 10.45
C SER A 85 4.00 7.93 9.88
N VAL A 86 4.11 6.97 8.96
CA VAL A 86 5.29 6.72 8.14
C VAL A 86 4.90 6.84 6.67
N SER A 87 5.70 7.52 5.87
CA SER A 87 5.46 7.68 4.43
C SER A 87 6.36 6.74 3.63
N VAL A 88 5.76 6.01 2.70
CA VAL A 88 6.41 5.05 1.81
C VAL A 88 6.27 5.52 0.37
N LEU A 89 7.39 5.54 -0.35
CA LEU A 89 7.45 5.83 -1.78
C LEU A 89 8.35 4.81 -2.46
N GLY A 90 7.86 4.16 -3.52
CA GLY A 90 8.69 3.24 -4.27
C GLY A 90 7.95 2.39 -5.30
N ARG A 91 8.74 1.75 -6.15
CA ARG A 91 8.24 0.77 -7.14
C ARG A 91 7.83 -0.51 -6.43
N ASN A 92 6.65 -1.01 -6.74
CA ASN A 92 6.11 -2.26 -6.24
C ASN A 92 5.81 -3.19 -7.42
N SER A 93 6.74 -4.11 -7.70
CA SER A 93 6.52 -5.16 -8.71
C SER A 93 5.61 -6.24 -8.12
N ALA A 94 4.30 -6.11 -8.34
CA ALA A 94 3.29 -6.94 -7.68
C ALA A 94 3.42 -8.44 -8.00
N ALA A 95 4.05 -8.79 -9.12
CA ALA A 95 4.35 -10.16 -9.51
C ALA A 95 5.51 -10.80 -8.71
N SER A 96 6.40 -9.99 -8.13
CA SER A 96 7.49 -10.48 -7.27
C SER A 96 6.95 -10.79 -5.88
N ARG A 97 7.31 -11.90 -5.23
CA ARG A 97 6.77 -12.25 -3.90
C ARG A 97 7.13 -11.27 -2.78
N VAL A 98 8.36 -10.73 -2.81
CA VAL A 98 8.91 -9.82 -1.81
C VAL A 98 9.34 -8.55 -2.52
N ARG A 99 8.95 -7.38 -2.01
CA ARG A 99 9.26 -6.08 -2.60
C ARG A 99 9.68 -5.10 -1.54
N GLU A 100 10.70 -4.31 -1.84
CA GLU A 100 11.18 -3.27 -0.94
C GLU A 100 10.79 -1.89 -1.48
N MET A 101 10.34 -1.02 -0.59
CA MET A 101 10.06 0.39 -0.86
C MET A 101 10.69 1.25 0.23
N SER A 102 11.08 2.47 -0.11
CA SER A 102 11.74 3.36 0.84
C SER A 102 10.72 3.99 1.79
N VAL A 103 11.09 4.03 3.08
CA VAL A 103 10.48 4.97 4.03
C VAL A 103 11.14 6.32 3.82
N VAL A 104 10.38 7.28 3.33
CA VAL A 104 10.86 8.60 2.92
C VAL A 104 10.59 9.70 3.95
N GLY A 105 9.88 9.37 5.02
CA GLY A 105 9.57 10.31 6.09
C GLY A 105 8.59 9.76 7.11
N GLY A 106 8.26 10.58 8.09
CA GLY A 106 7.25 10.27 9.09
C GLY A 106 6.89 11.49 9.94
N THR A 107 5.83 11.33 10.72
CA THR A 107 5.29 12.39 11.59
C THR A 107 5.31 11.97 13.06
N ARG A 108 5.27 12.97 13.95
CA ARG A 108 5.25 12.79 15.41
C ARG A 108 6.41 11.92 15.91
N VAL A 109 6.13 10.74 16.47
CA VAL A 109 7.17 9.83 16.98
C VAL A 109 8.12 9.40 15.87
N PHE A 110 7.67 9.40 14.61
CA PHE A 110 8.48 9.08 13.44
C PHE A 110 9.05 10.33 12.76
N ARG A 111 9.21 11.45 13.48
CA ARG A 111 9.82 12.65 12.87
C ARG A 111 11.24 12.34 12.40
N LEU A 112 11.57 12.80 11.19
CA LEU A 112 12.84 12.51 10.50
C LEU A 112 13.05 11.01 10.20
N ALA A 113 11.97 10.22 10.18
CA ALA A 113 12.04 8.80 9.87
C ALA A 113 12.67 8.53 8.50
N ARG A 114 13.56 7.54 8.47
CA ARG A 114 14.10 6.93 7.25
C ARG A 114 14.20 5.43 7.42
N GLY A 115 14.20 4.68 6.32
CA GLY A 115 14.34 3.23 6.36
C GLY A 115 13.68 2.58 5.15
N TYR A 116 13.10 1.40 5.36
CA TYR A 116 12.51 0.62 4.28
C TYR A 116 11.27 -0.15 4.75
N ALA A 117 10.42 -0.48 3.80
CA ALA A 117 9.24 -1.30 3.95
C ALA A 117 9.36 -2.50 3.02
N VAL A 118 9.34 -3.70 3.58
CA VAL A 118 9.24 -4.95 2.82
C VAL A 118 7.79 -5.38 2.79
N ALA A 119 7.24 -5.50 1.59
CA ALA A 119 5.90 -5.97 1.33
C ALA A 119 5.94 -7.43 0.86
N GLU A 120 5.07 -8.29 1.39
CA GLU A 120 4.86 -9.69 0.99
C GLU A 120 3.39 -9.97 0.70
N THR A 121 3.06 -10.52 -0.47
CA THR A 121 1.66 -10.71 -0.87
C THR A 121 1.18 -12.02 -0.30
N TYR A 122 0.22 -11.94 0.62
CA TYR A 122 -0.42 -13.09 1.24
C TYR A 122 -1.51 -13.66 0.34
N TRP A 123 -2.30 -12.78 -0.29
CA TRP A 123 -3.38 -13.15 -1.19
C TRP A 123 -3.58 -12.05 -2.24
N LEU A 124 -3.98 -12.43 -3.45
CA LEU A 124 -4.28 -11.52 -4.56
C LEU A 124 -5.38 -12.15 -5.43
N ASN A 125 -6.48 -11.43 -5.61
CA ASN A 125 -7.45 -11.69 -6.66
C ASN A 125 -7.13 -10.79 -7.85
N VAL A 126 -6.49 -11.36 -8.87
CA VAL A 126 -6.09 -10.62 -10.08
C VAL A 126 -7.26 -10.10 -10.89
N LEU A 127 -8.46 -10.68 -10.75
CA LEU A 127 -9.65 -10.24 -11.49
C LEU A 127 -10.26 -8.97 -10.88
N THR A 128 -10.27 -8.87 -9.55
CA THR A 128 -10.84 -7.70 -8.84
C THR A 128 -9.79 -6.66 -8.47
N GLY A 129 -8.52 -7.06 -8.41
CA GLY A 129 -7.42 -6.25 -7.88
C GLY A 129 -7.30 -6.29 -6.35
N ASP A 130 -8.13 -7.08 -5.66
CA ASP A 130 -8.08 -7.19 -4.20
C ASP A 130 -6.86 -7.97 -3.74
N ALA A 131 -6.24 -7.53 -2.65
CA ALA A 131 -5.02 -8.12 -2.14
C ALA A 131 -4.95 -8.01 -0.61
N ILE A 132 -4.26 -8.97 -0.02
CA ILE A 132 -3.76 -8.90 1.36
C ILE A 132 -2.25 -8.89 1.25
N VAL A 133 -1.63 -7.81 1.74
CA VAL A 133 -0.19 -7.58 1.65
C VAL A 133 0.37 -7.36 3.05
N HIS A 134 1.25 -8.24 3.50
CA HIS A 134 1.97 -8.08 4.75
C HIS A 134 3.08 -7.05 4.59
N TYR A 135 3.10 -6.03 5.46
CA TYR A 135 4.21 -5.08 5.57
C TYR A 135 5.07 -5.32 6.82
N ASN A 136 6.37 -5.46 6.57
CA ASN A 136 7.42 -5.33 7.57
C ASN A 136 8.16 -4.00 7.34
N VAL A 137 8.02 -3.06 8.27
CA VAL A 137 8.57 -1.71 8.13
C VAL A 137 9.66 -1.51 9.17
N THR A 138 10.86 -1.17 8.71
CA THR A 138 12.01 -0.84 9.55
C THR A 138 12.27 0.65 9.45
N VAL A 139 12.21 1.33 10.59
CA VAL A 139 12.30 2.79 10.68
C VAL A 139 13.40 3.17 11.67
N VAL A 140 14.24 4.11 11.26
CA VAL A 140 15.16 4.85 12.14
C VAL A 140 14.59 6.24 12.33
N HIS A 141 14.34 6.64 13.58
CA HIS A 141 13.83 7.96 13.97
C HIS A 141 14.48 8.42 15.30
N TYR A 142 14.17 9.65 15.74
CA TYR A 142 14.70 10.27 16.96
C TYR A 142 13.63 10.40 18.04
#